data_AF-A0AA42XXQ8-F1
#
_entry.id   AF-A0AA42XXQ8-F1
#
_cell.length_a   1.000
_cell.length_b   1.000
_cell.length_c   1.000
_cell.angle_alpha   90.00
_cell.angle_beta   90.00
_cell.angle_gamma   90.00
#
_symmetry.space_group_name_H-M   'P 1'
#
loop_
_entity.id
_entity.type
_entity.pdbx_description
1 polymer ?
#
loop_
_entity_poly.entity_id
_entity_poly.type
_entity_poly.pdbx_seq_one_letter_code
_entity_poly.pdbx_strand_id
1 'polypeptide(L)'
;MRVSDLRALLLDTVRDVLEQQSTGETGELLTTEELAKLIKVSPDTARKWRRLGCPHVPVGERKFRWRLDDVLRWREELHRG
;
A
#
# COMPACT_ATOMS: atom_id res chain seq x y z
N MET A 1 -22.88 32.21 0.05
CA MET A 1 -22.27 30.88 -0.05
C MET A 1 -23.41 29.87 -0.15
N ARG A 2 -23.65 29.31 -1.34
CA ARG A 2 -24.74 28.34 -1.54
C ARG A 2 -24.20 26.96 -1.17
N VAL A 3 -25.09 26.05 -0.76
CA VAL A 3 -24.74 24.66 -0.34
C VAL A 3 -23.89 23.94 -1.41
N SER A 4 -24.02 24.34 -2.68
CA SER A 4 -23.24 23.88 -3.82
C SER A 4 -21.74 24.19 -3.72
N ASP A 5 -21.36 25.34 -3.15
CA ASP A 5 -19.97 25.78 -3.04
C ASP A 5 -19.21 24.95 -1.98
N LEU A 6 -19.90 24.60 -0.89
CA LEU A 6 -19.35 23.77 0.18
C LEU A 6 -19.11 22.33 -0.29
N ARG A 7 -20.00 21.81 -1.15
CA ARG A 7 -19.84 20.48 -1.76
C ARG A 7 -18.66 20.44 -2.73
N ALA A 8 -18.46 21.51 -3.51
CA ALA A 8 -17.32 21.60 -4.41
C ALA A 8 -15.99 21.62 -3.64
N LEU A 9 -15.93 22.42 -2.56
CA LEU A 9 -14.73 22.52 -1.72
C LEU A 9 -14.40 21.20 -1.00
N LEU A 10 -15.41 20.48 -0.52
CA LEU A 10 -15.23 19.14 0.08
C LEU A 10 -14.69 18.12 -0.92
N LEU A 11 -15.21 18.11 -2.15
CA LEU A 11 -14.74 17.18 -3.19
C LEU A 11 -13.30 17.47 -3.61
N ASP A 12 -12.92 18.74 -3.65
CA ASP A 12 -11.55 19.18 -3.97
C ASP A 12 -10.57 18.77 -2.86
N THR A 13 -10.96 18.99 -1.60
CA THR A 13 -10.12 18.61 -0.45
C THR A 13 -9.96 17.09 -0.34
N VAL A 14 -11.04 16.32 -0.59
CA VAL A 14 -10.96 14.86 -0.60
C VAL A 14 -10.09 14.35 -1.75
N ARG A 15 -10.11 15.03 -2.91
CA ARG A 15 -9.23 14.72 -4.05
C ARG A 15 -7.77 14.98 -3.71
N ASP A 16 -7.47 16.13 -3.11
CA ASP A 16 -6.11 16.50 -2.71
C ASP A 16 -5.54 15.51 -1.67
N VAL A 17 -6.36 15.08 -0.70
CA VAL A 17 -5.98 14.06 0.29
C VAL A 17 -5.77 12.68 -0.35
N LEU A 18 -6.55 12.31 -1.38
CA LEU A 18 -6.37 11.06 -2.11
C LEU A 18 -5.10 11.08 -2.99
N GLU A 19 -4.77 12.24 -3.57
CA GLU A 19 -3.55 12.43 -4.36
C GLU A 19 -2.30 12.44 -3.46
N GLN A 20 -2.37 13.04 -2.27
CA GLN A 20 -1.28 13.07 -1.28
C GLN A 20 -0.98 11.70 -0.63
N GLN A 21 -1.86 10.70 -0.78
CA GLN A 21 -1.61 9.33 -0.32
C GLN A 21 -0.88 8.47 -1.37
N SER A 22 -0.64 8.99 -2.59
CA SER A 22 -0.02 8.24 -3.70
C SER A 22 1.49 8.45 -3.87
N THR A 23 2.15 9.15 -2.94
CA THR A 23 3.62 9.22 -2.86
C THR A 23 4.19 8.08 -2.02
N GLY A 24 3.98 6.85 -2.47
CA GLY A 24 4.96 5.78 -2.27
C GLY A 24 5.47 5.47 -3.66
N GLU A 25 6.67 5.92 -3.99
CA GLU A 25 7.24 5.69 -5.31
C GLU A 25 7.10 4.19 -5.65
N THR A 26 6.55 3.90 -6.82
CA THR A 26 6.24 2.56 -7.39
C THR A 26 7.49 1.64 -7.50
N GLY A 27 8.63 2.07 -6.94
CA GLY A 27 9.88 1.34 -6.84
C GLY A 27 10.50 1.27 -5.43
N GLU A 28 9.87 1.86 -4.41
CA GLU A 28 10.42 1.95 -3.07
C GLU A 28 10.38 0.60 -2.33
N LEU A 29 11.51 0.25 -1.72
CA LEU A 29 11.69 -1.02 -1.00
C LEU A 29 11.27 -0.87 0.46
N LEU A 30 10.05 -1.29 0.75
CA LEU A 30 9.43 -1.17 2.07
C LEU A 30 9.87 -2.28 3.02
N THR A 31 10.10 -1.94 4.29
CA THR A 31 10.13 -2.92 5.36
C THR A 31 8.75 -3.54 5.57
N THR A 32 8.70 -4.63 6.34
CA THR A 32 7.43 -5.25 6.73
C THR A 32 6.54 -4.28 7.51
N GLU A 33 7.12 -3.45 8.38
CA GLU A 33 6.38 -2.49 9.21
C GLU A 33 5.81 -1.33 8.36
N GLU A 34 6.60 -0.79 7.44
CA GLU A 34 6.17 0.26 6.51
C GLU A 34 5.06 -0.24 5.58
N LEU A 35 5.25 -1.43 4.99
CA LEU A 35 4.22 -2.08 4.20
C LEU A 35 2.94 -2.24 5.03
N ALA A 36 3.03 -2.89 6.19
CA ALA A 36 1.87 -3.15 7.06
C ALA A 36 1.09 -1.87 7.39
N LYS A 37 1.78 -0.76 7.65
CA LYS A 37 1.16 0.54 7.90
C LYS A 37 0.44 1.10 6.66
N LEU A 38 1.05 1.01 5.48
CA LEU A 38 0.48 1.53 4.22
C LEU A 38 -0.83 0.82 3.83
N ILE A 39 -0.82 -0.51 3.88
CA ILE A 39 -1.98 -1.36 3.52
C ILE A 39 -2.88 -1.69 4.72
N LYS A 40 -2.61 -1.11 5.89
CA LYS A 40 -3.40 -1.24 7.13
C LYS A 40 -3.64 -2.69 7.55
N VAL A 41 -2.58 -3.49 7.57
CA VAL A 41 -2.59 -4.88 8.09
C VAL A 41 -1.62 -5.03 9.25
N SER A 42 -1.74 -6.10 10.03
CA SER A 42 -0.72 -6.40 11.04
C SER A 42 0.61 -6.81 10.38
N PRO A 43 1.77 -6.47 10.97
CA PRO A 43 3.07 -6.94 10.48
C PRO A 43 3.16 -8.47 10.42
N ASP A 44 2.49 -9.17 11.33
CA ASP A 44 2.43 -10.64 11.32
C ASP A 44 1.65 -11.19 10.13
N THR A 45 0.57 -10.51 9.72
CA THR A 45 -0.14 -10.83 8.48
C THR A 45 0.78 -10.69 7.28
N ALA A 46 1.54 -9.59 7.18
CA ALA A 46 2.51 -9.39 6.10
C ALA A 46 3.63 -10.45 6.13
N ARG A 47 4.13 -10.85 7.32
CA ARG A 47 5.10 -11.97 7.46
C ARG A 47 4.53 -13.29 6.96
N LYS A 48 3.24 -13.57 7.21
CA LYS A 48 2.56 -14.78 6.71
C LYS A 48 2.51 -14.80 5.18
N TRP A 49 2.29 -13.65 4.53
CA TRP A 49 2.27 -13.58 3.07
C TRP A 49 3.58 -14.02 2.43
N ARG A 50 4.73 -13.74 3.05
CA ARG A 50 6.01 -14.27 2.59
C ARG A 50 6.01 -15.80 2.51
N ARG A 51 5.44 -16.46 3.52
CA ARG A 51 5.33 -17.93 3.57
C ARG A 51 4.33 -18.48 2.54
N LEU A 52 3.38 -17.66 2.12
CA LEU A 52 2.39 -17.97 1.08
C LEU A 52 2.92 -17.67 -0.34
N GLY A 53 4.16 -17.23 -0.49
CA GLY A 53 4.77 -16.96 -1.80
C GLY A 53 4.61 -15.53 -2.29
N CYS A 54 4.27 -14.57 -1.43
CA CYS A 54 4.20 -13.17 -1.81
C CYS A 54 5.56 -12.66 -2.29
N PRO A 55 5.62 -11.91 -3.42
CA PRO A 55 6.86 -11.37 -3.96
C PRO A 55 7.60 -10.49 -2.95
N HIS A 56 8.90 -10.73 -2.82
CA HIS A 56 9.77 -9.95 -1.94
C HIS A 56 11.17 -9.82 -2.55
N VAL A 57 11.85 -8.73 -2.22
CA VAL A 57 13.19 -8.42 -2.73
C VAL A 57 14.21 -8.72 -1.63
N PRO A 58 15.16 -9.66 -1.84
CA PRO A 58 16.25 -9.88 -0.90
C PRO A 58 17.21 -8.68 -0.92
N VAL A 59 17.61 -8.19 0.26
CA VAL A 59 18.53 -7.03 0.41
C VAL A 59 19.76 -7.42 1.25
N GLY A 60 20.05 -8.73 1.32
CA GLY A 60 21.16 -9.32 2.07
C GLY A 60 20.84 -10.77 2.45
N GLU A 61 21.75 -11.44 3.16
CA GLU A 61 21.63 -12.88 3.47
C GLU A 61 20.35 -13.25 4.25
N ARG A 62 19.87 -12.35 5.13
CA ARG A 62 18.72 -12.63 6.02
C ARG A 62 17.64 -11.56 5.99
N LYS A 63 17.81 -10.51 5.19
CA LYS A 63 16.90 -9.35 5.13
C LYS A 63 16.18 -9.30 3.78
N PHE A 64 14.93 -8.84 3.83
CA PHE A 64 14.10 -8.65 2.64
C PHE A 64 13.29 -7.36 2.76
N ARG A 65 12.81 -6.90 1.61
CA ARG A 65 11.94 -5.75 1.44
C ARG A 65 10.79 -6.10 0.54
N TRP A 66 9.77 -5.25 0.55
CA TRP A 66 8.56 -5.39 -0.21
C TRP A 66 8.46 -4.27 -1.24
N ARG A 67 8.01 -4.62 -2.44
CA ARG A 67 7.50 -3.63 -3.40
C ARG A 67 5.99 -3.58 -3.22
N LEU A 68 5.44 -2.39 -3.04
CA LEU A 68 4.01 -2.24 -2.77
C LEU A 68 3.17 -2.83 -3.91
N ASP A 69 3.51 -2.52 -5.16
CA ASP A 69 2.75 -2.97 -6.34
C ASP A 69 2.72 -4.48 -6.50
N ASP A 70 3.85 -5.15 -6.25
CA ASP A 70 3.93 -6.61 -6.35
C ASP A 70 3.06 -7.28 -5.27
N VAL A 71 3.04 -6.73 -4.06
CA VAL A 71 2.19 -7.22 -2.97
C VAL A 71 0.71 -7.01 -3.31
N LEU A 72 0.35 -5.83 -3.84
CA LEU A 72 -1.03 -5.54 -4.25
C LEU A 72 -1.50 -6.46 -5.37
N ARG A 73 -0.68 -6.63 -6.42
CA ARG A 73 -0.98 -7.54 -7.54
C ARG A 73 -1.17 -8.99 -7.06
N TRP A 74 -0.24 -9.48 -6.24
CA TRP A 74 -0.34 -10.82 -5.67
C TRP A 74 -1.61 -11.02 -4.83
N ARG A 75 -2.01 -9.99 -4.06
CA ARG A 75 -3.26 -10.04 -3.29
C ARG A 75 -4.48 -10.08 -4.19
N GLU A 76 -4.50 -9.33 -5.28
CA GLU A 76 -5.61 -9.37 -6.25
C GLU A 76 -5.75 -10.76 -6.88
N GLU A 77 -4.62 -11.38 -7.26
CA GLU A 77 -4.58 -12.75 -7.79
C GLU A 77 -5.13 -13.76 -6.77
N LEU A 78 -4.76 -13.63 -5.50
CA LEU A 78 -5.25 -14.47 -4.40
C LEU A 78 -6.76 -14.40 -4.17
N HIS A 79 -7.38 -13.22 -4.35
CA HIS A 79 -8.83 -13.08 -4.18
C HIS A 79 -9.62 -13.52 -5.42
N ARG A 80 -8.94 -13.65 -6.56
CA ARG A 80 -9.56 -14.07 -7.82
C ARG A 80 -9.57 -15.60 -7.99
N GLY A 81 -8.84 -16.32 -7.15
CA GLY A 81 -8.76 -17.80 -7.11
C GLY A 81 -9.67 -18.44 -6.06
#